data_AF-A0A382QVE7-F1
#
_entry.id   AF-A0A382QVE7-F1
#
_cell.length_a   1.000
_cell.length_b   1.000
_cell.length_c   1.000
_cell.angle_alpha   90.00
_cell.angle_beta   90.00
_cell.angle_gamma   90.00
#
_symmetry.space_group_name_H-M   'P 1'
#
loop_
_entity.id
_entity.type
_entity.pdbx_description
1 polymer ?
#
loop_
_entity_poly.entity_id
_entity_poly.type
_entity_poly.pdbx_seq_one_letter_code
_entity_poly.pdbx_strand_id
1 'polypeptide(L)'
;VLTQAQNQIIYLMFLNGILFLGLNFIAYSFVFPGPKGSKRIGYLFITCGLLAYLVQLMYQGLLALDYPPGKIKSLLLSGFVIPVFFISLAYYRVKRNRMEKEPQPQAALPIKEKHEAD
;
A
#
# COMPACT_ATOMS: atom_id res chain seq x y z
N VAL A 1 19.59 22.70 -18.87
CA VAL A 1 19.72 21.25 -19.20
C VAL A 1 20.04 20.53 -17.91
N LEU A 2 19.26 19.52 -17.51
CA LEU A 2 19.58 18.75 -16.31
C LEU A 2 20.81 17.88 -16.56
N THR A 3 21.67 17.76 -15.55
CA THR A 3 22.79 16.81 -15.61
C THR A 3 22.27 15.38 -15.53
N GLN A 4 23.05 14.43 -16.05
CA GLN A 4 22.69 13.01 -15.99
C GLN A 4 22.37 12.55 -14.56
N ALA A 5 23.16 13.01 -13.57
CA ALA A 5 22.92 12.75 -12.16
C ALA A 5 21.59 13.34 -11.66
N GLN A 6 21.23 14.56 -12.07
CA GLN A 6 19.96 15.18 -11.67
C GLN A 6 18.75 14.41 -12.23
N ASN A 7 18.81 13.98 -13.49
CA ASN A 7 17.76 13.15 -14.08
C ASN A 7 17.59 11.84 -13.30
N GLN A 8 18.70 11.23 -12.93
CA GLN A 8 18.70 9.97 -12.20
C GLN A 8 18.12 10.11 -10.79
N ILE A 9 18.43 11.21 -10.10
CA ILE A 9 17.82 11.53 -8.80
C ILE A 9 16.31 11.72 -8.95
N ILE A 10 15.85 12.42 -9.99
CA ILE A 10 14.41 12.60 -10.26
C ILE A 10 13.74 11.25 -10.54
N TYR A 11 14.36 10.38 -11.33
CA TYR A 11 13.88 9.02 -11.54
C TYR A 11 13.77 8.24 -10.23
N LEU A 12 14.77 8.32 -9.34
CA LEU A 12 14.74 7.67 -8.04
C LEU A 12 13.66 8.23 -7.11
N MET A 13 13.42 9.55 -7.12
CA MET A 13 12.33 10.18 -6.37
C MET A 13 10.97 9.70 -6.88
N PHE A 14 10.80 9.62 -8.20
CA PHE A 14 9.57 9.12 -8.82
C PHE A 14 9.31 7.65 -8.50
N LEU A 15 10.33 6.79 -8.62
CA LEU A 15 10.24 5.37 -8.27
C LEU A 15 9.91 5.16 -6.79
N ASN A 16 10.49 5.98 -5.89
CA ASN A 16 10.13 5.99 -4.47
C ASN A 16 8.64 6.33 -4.25
N GLY A 17 8.10 7.29 -5.00
CA GLY A 17 6.67 7.63 -4.92
C GLY A 17 5.76 6.46 -5.31
N ILE A 18 6.09 5.74 -6.39
CA ILE A 18 5.34 4.55 -6.81
C ILE A 18 5.48 3.43 -5.78
N LEU A 19 6.67 3.23 -5.23
CA LEU A 19 6.92 2.26 -4.15
C LEU A 19 6.01 2.54 -2.95
N PHE A 20 5.92 3.80 -2.54
CA PHE A 20 5.04 4.23 -1.45
C PHE A 20 3.56 3.92 -1.75
N LEU A 21 3.10 4.27 -2.96
CA LEU A 21 1.72 4.02 -3.38
C LEU A 21 1.38 2.53 -3.39
N GLY A 22 2.28 1.69 -3.91
CA GLY A 22 2.10 0.25 -3.98
C GLY A 22 2.10 -0.42 -2.61
N LEU A 23 3.02 -0.03 -1.71
CA LEU A 23 3.04 -0.53 -0.33
C LEU A 23 1.77 -0.13 0.44
N ASN A 24 1.29 1.09 0.22
CA ASN A 24 0.05 1.57 0.79
C ASN A 24 -1.16 0.74 0.31
N PHE A 25 -1.22 0.41 -0.98
CA PHE A 25 -2.26 -0.46 -1.55
C PHE A 25 -2.23 -1.89 -0.96
N ILE A 26 -1.03 -2.46 -0.76
CA ILE A 26 -0.87 -3.76 -0.12
C ILE A 26 -1.41 -3.70 1.31
N ALA A 27 -0.97 -2.72 2.11
CA ALA A 27 -1.42 -2.57 3.49
C ALA A 27 -2.94 -2.40 3.60
N TYR A 28 -3.54 -1.60 2.72
CA TYR A 28 -4.99 -1.46 2.64
C TYR A 28 -5.69 -2.79 2.37
N SER A 29 -5.20 -3.53 1.37
CA SER A 29 -5.76 -4.82 0.96
C SER A 29 -5.64 -5.88 2.06
N PHE A 30 -4.60 -5.82 2.90
CA PHE A 30 -4.46 -6.69 4.08
C PHE A 30 -5.46 -6.35 5.19
N VAL A 31 -5.69 -5.06 5.45
CA VAL A 31 -6.53 -4.63 6.58
C VAL A 31 -8.03 -4.76 6.29
N PHE A 32 -8.44 -4.53 5.04
CA PHE A 32 -9.82 -4.66 4.58
C PHE A 32 -9.96 -5.85 3.63
N PRO A 33 -9.95 -7.09 4.15
CA PRO A 33 -10.19 -8.27 3.33
C PRO A 33 -11.60 -8.17 2.75
N GLY A 34 -11.69 -8.03 1.42
CA GLY A 34 -12.97 -8.05 0.71
C GLY A 34 -13.70 -9.39 0.87
N PRO A 35 -14.99 -9.47 0.51
CA PRO A 35 -15.78 -10.69 0.64
C PRO A 35 -15.11 -11.90 -0.06
N LYS A 36 -15.30 -13.09 0.52
CA LYS A 36 -14.74 -14.37 0.06
C LYS A 36 -15.11 -14.59 -1.42
N GLY A 37 -14.13 -14.43 -2.31
CA GLY A 37 -14.31 -14.48 -3.78
C GLY A 37 -13.70 -13.31 -4.55
N SER A 38 -13.13 -12.32 -3.86
CA SER A 38 -12.55 -11.14 -4.52
C SER A 38 -11.23 -11.45 -5.25
N LYS A 39 -11.12 -11.03 -6.52
CA LYS A 39 -9.88 -11.02 -7.34
C LYS A 39 -8.72 -10.19 -6.73
N ARG A 40 -8.94 -9.56 -5.56
CA ARG A 40 -7.97 -8.75 -4.80
C ARG A 40 -6.68 -9.48 -4.44
N ILE A 41 -6.70 -10.79 -4.19
CA ILE A 41 -5.47 -11.56 -3.97
C ILE A 41 -4.60 -11.55 -5.23
N GLY A 42 -5.19 -11.70 -6.41
CA GLY A 42 -4.47 -11.59 -7.68
C GLY A 42 -3.86 -10.21 -7.88
N TYR A 43 -4.62 -9.14 -7.61
CA TYR A 43 -4.08 -7.77 -7.66
C TYR A 43 -2.94 -7.56 -6.66
N LEU A 44 -3.03 -8.13 -5.45
CA LEU A 44 -1.97 -8.04 -4.45
C LEU A 44 -0.69 -8.72 -4.94
N PHE A 45 -0.77 -9.91 -5.55
CA PHE A 45 0.39 -10.58 -6.14
C PHE A 45 1.00 -9.78 -7.29
N ILE A 46 0.17 -9.22 -8.18
CA ILE A 46 0.63 -8.36 -9.27
C ILE A 46 1.34 -7.12 -8.71
N THR A 47 0.77 -6.47 -7.70
CA THR A 47 1.39 -5.31 -7.04
C THR A 47 2.70 -5.68 -6.36
N CYS A 48 2.78 -6.83 -5.69
CA CYS A 48 4.03 -7.32 -5.10
C CYS A 48 5.12 -7.54 -6.17
N GLY A 49 4.78 -8.17 -7.30
CA GLY A 49 5.71 -8.37 -8.41
C GLY A 49 6.19 -7.04 -9.01
N LEU A 50 5.27 -6.09 -9.20
CA LEU A 50 5.59 -4.75 -9.69
C LEU A 50 6.52 -4.00 -8.71
N LEU A 51 6.26 -4.10 -7.40
CA LEU A 51 7.11 -3.51 -6.36
C LEU A 51 8.50 -4.13 -6.33
N ALA A 52 8.61 -5.45 -6.47
CA ALA A 52 9.91 -6.12 -6.57
C ALA A 52 10.71 -5.60 -7.77
N TYR A 53 10.05 -5.43 -8.92
CA TYR A 53 10.66 -4.84 -10.11
C TYR A 53 11.07 -3.37 -9.91
N LEU A 54 10.23 -2.56 -9.24
CA LEU A 54 10.55 -1.18 -8.89
C LEU A 54 11.78 -1.06 -8.00
N VAL A 55 11.91 -1.93 -6.99
CA VAL A 55 13.11 -1.98 -6.13
C VAL A 55 14.35 -2.32 -6.96
N GLN A 56 14.22 -3.18 -7.95
CA GLN A 56 15.32 -3.51 -8.86
C GLN A 56 15.74 -2.30 -9.73
N LEU A 57 14.77 -1.54 -10.25
CA LEU A 57 15.03 -0.29 -10.98
C LEU A 57 15.73 0.74 -10.09
N MET A 58 15.28 0.89 -8.84
CA MET A 58 15.92 1.79 -7.88
C MET A 58 17.36 1.34 -7.56
N TYR A 59 17.59 0.04 -7.42
CA TYR A 59 18.92 -0.51 -7.22
C TYR A 59 19.86 -0.16 -8.38
N GLN A 60 19.41 -0.30 -9.62
CA GLN A 60 20.19 0.11 -10.80
C GLN A 60 20.38 1.64 -10.87
N GLY A 61 19.36 2.42 -10.52
CA GLY A 61 19.45 3.88 -10.48
C GLY A 61 20.48 4.38 -9.46
N LEU A 62 20.55 3.76 -8.27
CA LEU A 62 21.59 4.08 -7.27
C LEU A 62 22.97 3.60 -7.71
N LEU A 63 23.09 2.45 -8.37
CA LEU A 63 24.37 1.97 -8.90
C LEU A 63 24.95 2.94 -9.93
N ALA A 64 24.14 3.42 -10.86
CA ALA A 64 24.60 4.39 -11.85
C ALA A 64 24.74 5.82 -11.30
N LEU A 65 24.51 6.01 -9.99
CA LEU A 65 24.90 7.19 -9.21
C LEU A 65 26.18 6.96 -8.38
N ASP A 66 26.94 5.89 -8.69
CA ASP A 66 28.15 5.43 -8.00
C ASP A 66 27.96 5.12 -6.50
N TYR A 67 26.74 4.72 -6.10
CA TYR A 67 26.46 4.36 -4.72
C TYR A 67 27.04 2.97 -4.36
N PRO A 68 27.58 2.76 -3.15
CA PRO A 68 28.22 1.48 -2.79
C PRO A 68 27.22 0.31 -2.82
N PRO A 69 27.40 -0.72 -3.68
CA PRO A 69 26.44 -1.81 -3.85
C PRO A 69 26.10 -2.55 -2.55
N GLY A 70 27.09 -2.70 -1.67
CA GLY A 70 26.91 -3.34 -0.36
C GLY A 70 26.00 -2.58 0.61
N LYS A 71 25.75 -1.28 0.36
CA LYS A 71 24.88 -0.44 1.20
C LYS A 71 23.51 -0.19 0.56
N ILE A 72 23.39 -0.28 -0.78
CA ILE A 72 22.13 0.00 -1.50
C ILE A 72 20.99 -0.90 -1.02
N LYS A 73 21.19 -2.23 -0.93
CA LYS A 73 20.13 -3.15 -0.51
C LYS A 73 19.63 -2.87 0.90
N SER A 74 20.58 -2.64 1.81
CA SER A 74 20.26 -2.27 3.20
C SER A 74 19.47 -0.96 3.21
N LEU A 75 19.92 0.07 2.49
CA LEU A 75 19.26 1.37 2.42
C LEU A 75 17.84 1.28 1.85
N LEU A 76 17.65 0.54 0.75
CA LEU A 76 16.32 0.37 0.13
C LEU A 76 15.37 -0.37 1.06
N LEU A 77 15.81 -1.47 1.66
CA LEU A 77 14.98 -2.29 2.53
C LEU A 77 14.71 -1.61 3.87
N SER A 78 15.75 -1.17 4.58
CA SER A 78 15.62 -0.58 5.92
C SER A 78 15.17 0.87 5.89
N GLY A 79 15.51 1.62 4.84
CA GLY A 79 15.18 3.05 4.73
C GLY A 79 13.80 3.31 4.15
N PHE A 80 13.34 2.49 3.19
CA PHE A 80 12.10 2.78 2.46
C PHE A 80 11.06 1.68 2.63
N VAL A 81 11.39 0.43 2.31
CA VAL A 81 10.39 -0.66 2.25
C VAL A 81 9.80 -0.96 3.62
N ILE A 82 10.65 -1.20 4.64
CA ILE A 82 10.21 -1.59 5.98
C ILE A 82 9.41 -0.45 6.65
N PRO A 83 9.92 0.79 6.77
CA PRO A 83 9.19 1.84 7.47
C PRO A 83 7.84 2.15 6.83
N VAL A 84 7.81 2.25 5.49
CA VAL A 84 6.58 2.55 4.75
C VAL A 84 5.54 1.43 4.94
N PHE A 85 5.97 0.17 4.85
CA PHE A 85 5.06 -0.96 5.04
C PHE A 85 4.43 -0.97 6.44
N PHE A 86 5.23 -0.79 7.49
CA PHE A 86 4.73 -0.78 8.87
C PHE A 86 3.86 0.44 9.16
N ILE A 87 4.23 1.62 8.68
CA ILE A 87 3.43 2.85 8.84
C ILE A 87 2.07 2.68 8.15
N SER A 88 2.04 2.22 6.91
CA SER A 88 0.79 1.98 6.18
C SER A 88 -0.07 0.93 6.88
N LEU A 89 0.53 -0.16 7.38
CA LEU A 89 -0.19 -1.21 8.10
C LEU A 89 -0.79 -0.68 9.42
N ALA A 90 -0.01 0.07 10.20
CA ALA A 90 -0.46 0.68 11.44
C ALA A 90 -1.59 1.69 11.18
N TYR A 91 -1.43 2.55 10.18
CA TYR A 91 -2.42 3.54 9.76
C TYR A 91 -3.76 2.87 9.43
N TYR A 92 -3.76 1.84 8.59
CA TYR A 92 -5.00 1.16 8.23
C TYR A 92 -5.58 0.35 9.39
N ARG A 93 -4.76 -0.30 10.24
CA ARG A 93 -5.27 -0.96 11.45
C ARG A 93 -5.98 0.00 12.38
N VAL A 94 -5.40 1.18 12.63
CA VAL A 94 -6.04 2.22 13.46
C VAL A 94 -7.32 2.71 12.80
N LYS A 95 -7.32 2.91 11.49
CA LYS A 95 -8.50 3.32 10.72
C LYS A 95 -9.63 2.28 10.79
N ARG A 96 -9.31 0.99 10.70
CA ARG A 96 -10.29 -0.10 10.85
C ARG A 96 -10.88 -0.13 12.26
N ASN A 97 -10.02 -0.04 13.28
CA ASN A 97 -10.47 0.01 14.68
C ASN A 97 -11.36 1.23 14.99
N ARG A 98 -11.18 2.35 14.28
CA ARG A 98 -12.07 3.52 14.40
C ARG A 98 -13.43 3.29 13.74
N MET A 99 -13.45 2.70 12.54
CA MET A 99 -14.71 2.35 11.85
C MET A 99 -15.52 1.29 12.60
N GLU A 100 -14.87 0.35 13.30
CA GLU A 100 -15.54 -0.62 14.18
C GLU A 100 -16.05 0.01 15.49
N LYS A 101 -15.51 1.16 15.91
CA LYS A 101 -15.93 1.89 17.12
C LYS A 101 -17.02 2.92 16.89
N GLU A 102 -17.25 3.36 15.65
CA GLU A 102 -18.45 4.13 15.32
C GLU A 102 -19.64 3.17 15.31
N PRO A 103 -20.60 3.30 16.24
CA PRO A 103 -21.81 2.51 16.19
C PRO A 103 -22.51 2.85 14.88
N GLN A 104 -22.75 1.83 14.05
CA GLN A 104 -23.71 1.94 12.95
C GLN A 104 -25.01 2.49 13.55
N PRO A 105 -25.53 3.66 13.10
CA PRO A 105 -26.88 4.05 13.45
C PRO A 105 -27.78 2.93 12.95
N GLN A 106 -28.40 2.21 13.89
CA GLN A 106 -29.32 1.13 13.61
C GLN A 106 -30.30 1.62 12.55
N ALA A 107 -30.23 1.03 11.36
CA ALA A 107 -31.29 1.14 10.38
C ALA A 107 -32.54 0.57 11.05
N ALA A 108 -33.41 1.45 11.54
CA ALA A 108 -34.67 1.10 12.15
C ALA A 108 -35.44 0.19 11.19
N LEU A 109 -35.65 -1.06 11.59
CA LEU A 109 -36.56 -1.97 10.90
C LEU A 109 -37.97 -1.37 11.03
N PRO A 110 -38.70 -1.11 9.92
CA PRO A 110 -40.10 -0.78 10.03
C PRO A 110 -40.85 -2.01 10.54
N ILE A 111 -41.61 -1.78 11.60
CA ILE A 111 -42.45 -2.75 12.30
C ILE A 111 -43.41 -3.39 11.29
N LYS A 112 -43.47 -4.73 11.24
CA LYS A 112 -44.53 -5.48 10.56
C LYS A 112 -45.86 -5.15 11.24
N GLU A 113 -46.71 -4.34 10.61
CA GLU A 113 -48.14 -4.35 10.94
C GLU A 113 -48.74 -5.69 10.50
N LYS A 114 -49.05 -6.53 11.49
CA LYS A 114 -50.10 -7.53 11.37
C LYS A 114 -51.43 -6.77 11.39
N HIS A 115 -52.13 -6.74 10.27
CA HIS A 115 -53.59 -6.69 10.31
C HIS A 115 -54.15 -7.91 9.61
N GLU A 116 -54.71 -8.76 10.48
CA GLU A 116 -55.64 -9.86 10.22
C GLU A 116 -56.77 -9.37 9.30
N ALA A 117 -57.11 -10.18 8.32
CA ALA A 117 -58.43 -10.15 7.71
C ALA A 117 -59.39 -10.83 8.69
N ASP A 118 -60.52 -10.17 8.98
CA ASP A 118 -61.87 -10.75 9.13
C ASP A 118 -62.90 -9.61 9.24
#